data_AF-A0A251PGD0-F1
#
_entry.id   AF-A0A251PGD0-F1
#
_cell.length_a   1.000
_cell.length_b   1.000
_cell.length_c   1.000
_cell.angle_alpha   90.00
_cell.angle_beta   90.00
_cell.angle_gamma   90.00
#
_symmetry.space_group_name_H-M   'P 1'
#
loop_
_entity.id
_entity.type
_entity.pdbx_description
1 polymer ?
#
loop_
_entity_poly.entity_id
_entity_poly.type
_entity_poly.pdbx_seq_one_letter_code
_entity_poly.pdbx_strand_id
1 'polypeptide(L)'
;MGDSITYTNNSLGIQLDWFKEIMPYLCNTSSTESLGLPLVLPYLESLISNQTVQNFEAGVNFAVIGAMALDASFLATMGVHNASTNNFLRIQLEWFKQMLPSLCKTSSGDFPIGCLPAYLTKYGSSDKNQYDPKTGCLKWLNEFSQYHNEQLQIELSRI
;
A
#
# COMPACT_ATOMS: atom_id res chain seq x y z
N MET A 1 -25.50 33.40 4.12
CA MET A 1 -24.79 32.99 5.34
C MET A 1 -24.58 31.49 5.20
N GLY A 2 -23.44 30.94 4.79
CA GLY A 2 -22.04 31.34 4.91
C GLY A 2 -21.33 30.22 5.68
N ASP A 3 -21.17 29.06 5.05
CA ASP A 3 -20.57 27.87 5.66
C ASP A 3 -19.06 28.10 5.88
N SER A 4 -18.64 28.12 7.15
CA SER A 4 -17.22 28.11 7.52
C SER A 4 -16.66 26.71 7.29
N ILE A 5 -15.97 26.54 6.15
CA ILE A 5 -15.05 25.43 5.92
C ILE A 5 -13.85 25.64 6.86
N THR A 6 -13.73 24.81 7.89
CA THR A 6 -12.54 24.76 8.74
C THR A 6 -11.37 24.20 7.93
N TYR A 7 -10.44 25.07 7.57
CA TYR A 7 -9.16 24.67 6.98
C TYR A 7 -8.41 23.78 7.97
N THR A 8 -8.06 22.55 7.57
CA THR A 8 -7.11 21.74 8.33
C THR A 8 -5.75 22.45 8.29
N ASN A 9 -5.28 22.85 9.47
CA ASN A 9 -4.09 23.67 9.60
C ASN A 9 -2.86 22.76 9.50
N ASN A 10 -2.33 22.57 8.29
CA ASN A 10 -1.22 21.65 7.97
C ASN A 10 0.16 22.20 8.35
N SER A 11 0.25 23.04 9.38
CA SER A 11 1.52 23.60 9.86
C SER A 11 2.47 22.48 10.28
N LEU A 12 3.77 22.66 10.04
CA LEU A 12 4.83 21.71 10.42
C LEU A 12 4.74 21.33 11.91
N GLY A 13 4.33 22.26 12.78
CA GLY A 13 4.11 21.98 14.20
C GLY A 13 2.97 20.99 14.44
N ILE A 14 1.83 21.14 13.75
CA ILE A 14 0.69 20.23 13.85
C ILE A 14 1.04 18.86 13.26
N GLN A 15 1.80 18.82 12.16
CA GLN A 15 2.29 17.56 11.59
C GLN A 15 3.25 16.83 12.54
N LEU A 16 4.12 17.57 13.24
CA LEU A 16 5.07 17.00 14.19
C LEU A 16 4.36 16.50 15.46
N ASP A 17 3.30 17.17 15.90
CA ASP A 17 2.49 16.76 17.04
C ASP A 17 1.64 15.54 16.71
N TRP A 18 1.02 15.51 15.52
CA TRP A 18 0.38 14.31 14.99
C TRP A 18 1.36 13.14 14.90
N PHE A 19 2.57 13.38 14.40
CA PHE A 19 3.61 12.36 14.31
C PHE A 19 4.00 11.84 15.69
N LYS A 20 4.22 12.71 16.68
CA LYS A 20 4.52 12.31 18.07
C LYS A 20 3.38 11.53 18.73
N GLU A 21 2.14 11.86 18.40
CA GLU A 21 0.95 11.18 18.93
C GLU A 21 0.81 9.76 18.36
N ILE A 22 1.16 9.56 17.08
CA ILE A 22 1.10 8.24 16.43
C ILE A 22 2.36 7.39 16.67
N MET A 23 3.50 8.00 17.03
CA MET A 23 4.78 7.31 17.22
C MET A 23 4.75 6.12 18.20
N PRO A 24 4.04 6.16 19.35
CA PRO A 24 3.88 5.01 20.24
C PRO A 24 3.19 3.80 19.58
N TYR A 25 2.38 4.05 18.54
CA TYR A 25 1.68 3.03 17.76
C TYR A 25 2.49 2.55 16.54
N LEU A 26 3.54 3.27 16.14
CA LEU A 26 4.38 2.90 15.01
C LEU A 26 5.63 2.10 15.42
N CYS A 27 6.02 2.15 16.70
CA CYS A 27 7.21 1.47 17.23
C CYS A 27 6.91 0.53 18.40
N ASN A 28 5.79 -0.18 18.37
CA ASN A 28 5.67 -1.43 19.12
C ASN A 28 5.46 -2.54 18.09
N THR A 29 6.21 -3.63 18.19
CA THR A 29 6.11 -4.80 17.27
C THR A 29 4.73 -5.46 17.25
N SER A 30 3.75 -4.94 18.01
CA SER A 30 2.39 -5.45 18.12
C SER A 30 1.38 -4.79 17.17
N SER A 31 1.75 -3.80 16.35
CA SER A 31 0.78 -3.06 15.50
C SER A 31 0.24 -3.90 14.34
N THR A 32 1.05 -4.81 13.80
CA THR A 32 0.63 -5.80 12.81
C THR A 32 -0.23 -6.91 13.43
N GLU A 33 0.12 -7.37 14.63
CA GLU A 33 -0.63 -8.39 15.38
C GLU A 33 -1.99 -7.89 15.86
N SER A 34 -2.09 -6.64 16.30
CA SER A 34 -3.35 -6.02 16.74
C SER A 34 -4.34 -5.77 15.59
N LEU A 35 -3.84 -5.66 14.35
CA LEU A 35 -4.66 -5.48 13.14
C LEU A 35 -4.86 -6.79 12.37
N GLY A 36 -4.25 -7.90 12.82
CA GLY A 36 -4.27 -9.17 12.11
C GLY A 36 -3.63 -9.14 10.72
N LEU A 37 -2.81 -8.12 10.42
CA LEU A 37 -2.15 -7.96 9.13
C LEU A 37 -0.80 -8.69 9.14
N PRO A 38 -0.44 -9.39 8.06
CA PRO A 38 0.83 -10.08 7.98
C PRO A 38 1.99 -9.07 8.04
N LEU A 39 3.07 -9.42 8.73
CA LEU A 39 4.30 -8.63 8.77
C LEU A 39 4.90 -8.52 7.37
N VAL A 40 5.08 -7.28 6.93
CA VAL A 40 5.59 -6.96 5.60
C VAL A 40 7.09 -6.70 5.66
N LEU A 41 7.90 -7.44 4.89
CA LEU A 41 9.36 -7.32 4.92
C LEU A 41 9.85 -5.97 4.35
N PRO A 42 10.90 -5.35 4.93
CA PRO A 42 11.56 -4.19 4.33
C PRO A 42 12.31 -4.56 3.03
N TYR A 43 12.10 -3.79 1.96
CA TYR A 43 12.74 -4.04 0.66
C TYR A 43 14.26 -3.91 0.72
N LEU A 44 14.77 -2.90 1.43
CA LEU A 44 16.20 -2.64 1.55
C LEU A 44 16.94 -3.78 2.24
N GLU A 45 16.31 -4.43 3.21
CA GLU A 45 16.87 -5.59 3.91
C GLU A 45 17.02 -6.78 2.96
N SER A 46 16.02 -7.02 2.09
CA SER A 46 16.09 -8.06 1.05
C SER A 46 17.21 -7.83 0.03
N LEU A 47 17.56 -6.57 -0.27
CA LEU A 47 18.69 -6.26 -1.16
C LEU A 47 20.05 -6.55 -0.50
N ILE A 48 20.16 -6.30 0.81
CA ILE A 48 21.42 -6.46 1.55
C ILE A 48 21.72 -7.94 1.85
N SER A 49 20.69 -8.76 2.05
CA SER A 49 20.84 -10.17 2.40
C SER A 49 21.12 -11.10 1.21
N ASN A 50 21.18 -10.58 -0.04
CA ASN A 50 21.25 -11.37 -1.28
C ASN A 50 20.18 -12.48 -1.36
N GLN A 51 19.11 -12.37 -0.57
CA GLN A 51 17.99 -13.28 -0.68
C GLN A 51 17.25 -12.95 -1.97
N THR A 52 17.06 -13.96 -2.81
CA THR A 52 15.98 -13.89 -3.79
C THR A 52 14.72 -13.48 -3.05
N VAL A 53 14.02 -12.50 -3.61
CA VAL A 53 12.66 -12.11 -3.27
C VAL A 53 11.78 -13.37 -3.25
N GLN A 54 11.80 -14.11 -2.14
CA GLN A 54 11.03 -15.33 -2.00
C GLN A 54 9.76 -14.94 -1.28
N ASN A 55 8.74 -14.71 -2.11
CA ASN A 55 7.34 -14.47 -1.78
C ASN A 55 7.04 -13.23 -0.91
N PHE A 56 6.97 -12.07 -1.58
CA PHE A 56 6.19 -10.92 -1.11
C PHE A 56 4.67 -11.16 -1.20
N GLU A 57 4.18 -12.38 -0.95
CA GLU A 57 2.74 -12.69 -0.93
C GLU A 57 2.00 -11.85 0.12
N ALA A 58 2.67 -11.57 1.24
CA ALA A 58 2.19 -10.65 2.28
C ALA A 58 2.43 -9.17 1.94
N GLY A 59 3.15 -8.86 0.86
CA GLY A 59 3.58 -7.52 0.47
C GLY A 59 5.05 -7.23 0.81
N VAL A 60 5.49 -6.00 0.53
CA VAL A 60 6.83 -5.47 0.86
C VAL A 60 6.75 -4.00 1.30
N ASN A 61 7.68 -3.55 2.15
CA ASN A 61 7.76 -2.18 2.63
C ASN A 61 8.98 -1.47 2.02
N PHE A 62 8.75 -0.47 1.16
CA PHE A 62 9.81 0.33 0.56
C PHE A 62 10.19 1.57 1.39
N ALA A 63 9.45 1.86 2.47
CA ALA A 63 9.65 3.06 3.26
C ALA A 63 11.04 3.05 3.92
N VAL A 64 11.76 4.16 3.76
CA VAL A 64 13.02 4.42 4.46
C VAL A 64 12.82 5.61 5.38
N ILE A 65 13.14 5.44 6.66
CA ILE A 65 13.06 6.53 7.64
C ILE A 65 13.95 7.70 7.21
N GLY A 66 13.42 8.93 7.32
CA GLY A 66 14.13 10.15 6.94
C GLY A 66 14.26 10.38 5.44
N ALA A 67 13.64 9.53 4.60
CA ALA A 67 13.61 9.77 3.16
C ALA A 67 12.77 11.00 2.82
N MET A 68 13.32 11.85 1.96
CA MET A 68 12.67 13.08 1.51
C MET A 68 11.98 12.84 0.15
N ALA A 69 10.93 13.62 -0.13
CA ALA A 69 10.22 13.59 -1.41
C ALA A 69 11.11 14.05 -2.57
N LEU A 70 12.01 15.01 -2.29
CA LEU A 70 12.91 15.65 -3.25
C LEU A 70 14.35 15.18 -2.99
N ASP A 71 15.18 15.21 -4.03
CA ASP A 71 16.57 14.78 -3.91
C ASP A 71 17.44 15.79 -3.18
N ALA A 72 18.55 15.29 -2.63
CA ALA A 72 19.61 16.10 -2.05
C ALA A 72 20.07 17.24 -2.96
N SER A 73 20.17 17.04 -4.28
CA SER A 73 20.60 18.09 -5.20
C SER A 73 19.60 19.24 -5.29
N PHE A 74 18.30 18.92 -5.36
CA PHE A 74 17.24 19.92 -5.36
C PHE A 74 17.17 20.65 -4.01
N LEU A 75 17.27 19.91 -2.92
CA LEU A 75 17.28 20.44 -1.55
C LEU A 75 18.49 21.35 -1.29
N ALA A 76 19.66 21.02 -1.84
CA ALA A 76 20.86 21.84 -1.75
C ALA A 76 20.67 23.22 -2.41
N THR A 77 19.87 23.32 -3.49
CA THR A 77 19.53 24.62 -4.10
C THR A 77 18.67 25.50 -3.19
N MET A 78 17.98 24.89 -2.23
CA MET A 78 17.18 25.58 -1.20
C MET A 78 17.95 25.74 0.12
N GLY A 79 19.25 25.45 0.14
CA GLY A 79 20.10 25.57 1.33
C GLY A 79 19.94 24.42 2.35
N VAL A 80 19.31 23.31 1.97
CA VAL A 80 19.13 22.13 2.82
C VAL A 80 20.20 21.10 2.46
N HIS A 81 21.16 20.89 3.38
CA HIS A 81 22.37 20.10 3.13
C HIS A 81 22.45 18.79 3.92
N ASN A 82 21.51 18.50 4.81
CA ASN A 82 21.54 17.33 5.70
C ASN A 82 20.50 16.28 5.28
N ALA A 83 20.74 15.61 4.14
CA ALA A 83 19.98 14.42 3.79
C ALA A 83 20.50 13.24 4.59
N SER A 84 19.75 12.79 5.61
CA SER A 84 20.13 11.66 6.48
C SER A 84 20.15 10.30 5.76
N THR A 85 19.63 10.24 4.54
CA THR A 85 19.64 9.06 3.67
C THR A 85 19.65 9.47 2.21
N ASN A 86 20.33 8.69 1.38
CA ASN A 86 20.29 8.84 -0.08
C ASN A 86 19.10 8.10 -0.71
N ASN A 87 18.30 7.37 0.09
CA ASN A 87 17.14 6.62 -0.38
C ASN A 87 15.88 7.49 -0.44
N PHE A 88 15.93 8.53 -1.29
CA PHE A 88 14.82 9.45 -1.53
C PHE A 88 13.57 8.73 -2.03
N LEU A 89 12.42 9.40 -1.96
CA LEU A 89 11.15 8.85 -2.45
C LEU A 89 11.24 8.40 -3.91
N ARG A 90 12.00 9.11 -4.75
CA ARG A 90 12.25 8.69 -6.12
C ARG A 90 12.90 7.30 -6.19
N ILE A 91 13.88 7.01 -5.34
CA ILE A 91 14.54 5.70 -5.30
C ILE A 91 13.56 4.62 -4.83
N GLN A 92 12.73 4.91 -3.84
CA GLN A 92 11.68 3.99 -3.37
C GLN A 92 10.65 3.68 -4.46
N LEU A 93 10.29 4.67 -5.29
CA LEU A 93 9.44 4.47 -6.47
C LEU A 93 10.13 3.63 -7.55
N GLU A 94 11.44 3.80 -7.76
CA GLU A 94 12.19 2.94 -8.68
C GLU A 94 12.25 1.49 -8.19
N TRP A 95 12.38 1.26 -6.88
CA TRP A 95 12.26 -0.09 -6.29
C TRP A 95 10.89 -0.70 -6.50
N PHE A 96 9.81 0.08 -6.30
CA PHE A 96 8.46 -0.36 -6.62
C PHE A 96 8.29 -0.71 -8.10
N LYS A 97 8.80 0.13 -9.01
CA LYS A 97 8.75 -0.12 -10.45
C LYS A 97 9.49 -1.39 -10.85
N GLN A 98 10.64 -1.68 -10.24
CA GLN A 98 11.38 -2.92 -10.48
C GLN A 98 10.58 -4.17 -10.06
N MET A 99 9.66 -4.02 -9.11
CA MET A 99 8.76 -5.09 -8.67
C MET A 99 7.53 -5.25 -9.56
N LEU A 100 7.10 -4.20 -10.27
CA LEU A 100 5.91 -4.24 -11.14
C LEU A 100 5.91 -5.41 -12.13
N PRO A 101 7.01 -5.75 -12.84
CA PRO A 101 7.01 -6.91 -13.74
C PRO A 101 6.68 -8.24 -13.06
N SER A 102 7.05 -8.41 -11.79
CA SER A 102 6.74 -9.61 -10.99
C SER A 102 5.29 -9.59 -10.48
N LEU A 103 4.74 -8.43 -10.20
CA LEU A 103 3.31 -8.28 -9.83
C LEU A 103 2.41 -8.46 -11.05
N CYS A 104 2.76 -7.82 -12.16
CA CYS A 104 1.99 -7.80 -13.40
C CYS A 104 2.11 -9.10 -14.22
N LYS A 105 3.07 -9.97 -13.92
CA LYS A 105 3.12 -11.33 -14.50
C LYS A 105 2.06 -12.27 -13.92
N THR A 106 1.50 -11.93 -12.75
CA THR A 106 0.80 -12.91 -11.91
C THR A 106 -0.72 -12.88 -12.06
N SER A 107 -1.31 -11.93 -12.80
CA SER A 107 -2.76 -11.93 -13.03
C SER A 107 -3.12 -11.54 -14.47
N SER A 108 -3.18 -12.53 -15.36
CA SER A 108 -4.00 -12.44 -16.58
C SER A 108 -5.48 -12.59 -16.19
N GLY A 109 -5.95 -11.74 -15.28
CA GLY A 109 -7.27 -11.83 -14.64
C GLY A 109 -7.54 -10.66 -13.71
N ASP A 110 -8.82 -10.38 -13.49
CA ASP A 110 -9.33 -9.39 -12.57
C ASP A 110 -8.96 -9.73 -11.12
N PHE A 111 -8.56 -8.71 -10.35
CA PHE A 111 -8.41 -8.85 -8.90
C PHE A 111 -9.76 -9.12 -8.22
N PRO A 112 -9.79 -9.67 -6.99
CA PRO A 112 -11.02 -9.77 -6.21
C PRO A 112 -11.63 -8.38 -6.00
N ILE A 113 -12.64 -8.02 -6.79
CA ILE A 113 -13.18 -6.65 -6.82
C ILE A 113 -14.17 -6.36 -5.69
N GLY A 114 -14.59 -7.38 -4.93
CA GLY A 114 -15.56 -7.25 -3.84
C GLY A 114 -15.09 -6.38 -2.68
N CYS A 115 -13.79 -6.08 -2.60
CA CYS A 115 -13.20 -5.18 -1.61
C CYS A 115 -13.07 -3.73 -2.10
N LEU A 116 -13.34 -3.46 -3.38
CA LEU A 116 -13.15 -2.11 -3.92
C LEU A 116 -14.15 -1.14 -3.28
N PRO A 117 -13.70 -0.01 -2.68
CA PRO A 117 -14.58 0.94 -2.02
C PRO A 117 -15.74 1.45 -2.90
N ALA A 118 -15.48 1.63 -4.20
CA ALA A 118 -16.50 2.02 -5.16
C ALA A 118 -17.64 1.00 -5.28
N TYR A 119 -17.31 -0.29 -5.26
CA TYR A 119 -18.30 -1.36 -5.34
C TYR A 119 -18.98 -1.63 -4.00
N LEU A 120 -18.26 -1.55 -2.89
CA LEU A 120 -18.86 -1.60 -1.56
C LEU A 120 -19.87 -0.48 -1.34
N THR A 121 -19.61 0.72 -1.88
CA THR A 121 -20.54 1.86 -1.82
C THR A 121 -21.76 1.64 -2.69
N LYS A 122 -21.57 1.12 -3.92
CA LYS A 122 -22.65 0.97 -4.90
C LYS A 122 -23.54 -0.24 -4.65
N TYR A 123 -22.94 -1.35 -4.25
CA TYR A 123 -23.59 -2.66 -4.11
C TYR A 123 -23.68 -3.12 -2.66
N GLY A 124 -23.34 -2.24 -1.71
CA GLY A 124 -23.43 -2.53 -0.29
C GLY A 124 -24.87 -2.84 0.14
N SER A 125 -25.00 -3.74 1.11
CA SER A 125 -26.26 -4.22 1.64
C SER A 125 -26.19 -4.27 3.17
N SER A 126 -27.34 -4.17 3.84
CA SER A 126 -27.42 -4.43 5.28
C SER A 126 -27.31 -5.92 5.63
N ASP A 127 -27.47 -6.80 4.64
CA ASP A 127 -27.36 -8.24 4.81
C ASP A 127 -25.90 -8.68 4.96
N LYS A 128 -25.49 -8.97 6.20
CA LYS A 128 -24.14 -9.42 6.53
C LYS A 128 -23.76 -10.71 5.82
N ASN A 129 -24.72 -11.53 5.38
CA ASN A 129 -24.44 -12.78 4.68
C ASN A 129 -23.89 -12.56 3.28
N GLN A 130 -23.99 -11.35 2.71
CA GLN A 130 -23.40 -11.04 1.40
C GLN A 130 -21.90 -10.75 1.48
N TYR A 131 -21.37 -10.57 2.69
CA TYR A 131 -19.99 -10.22 2.94
C TYR A 131 -19.19 -11.42 3.40
N ASP A 132 -17.92 -11.45 3.04
CA ASP A 132 -16.95 -12.35 3.62
C ASP A 132 -16.66 -11.90 5.07
N PRO A 133 -16.79 -12.78 6.07
CA PRO A 133 -16.69 -12.41 7.48
C PRO A 133 -15.27 -12.05 7.92
N LYS A 134 -14.24 -12.41 7.15
CA LYS A 134 -12.83 -12.10 7.48
C LYS A 134 -12.40 -10.77 6.88
N THR A 135 -12.85 -10.48 5.67
CA THR A 135 -12.36 -9.34 4.87
C THR A 135 -13.37 -8.20 4.78
N GLY A 136 -14.66 -8.45 5.04
CA GLY A 136 -15.72 -7.46 4.86
C GLY A 136 -16.04 -7.16 3.40
N CYS A 137 -15.56 -7.98 2.46
CA CYS A 137 -15.74 -7.80 1.03
C CYS A 137 -17.00 -8.51 0.52
N LEU A 138 -17.63 -7.99 -0.54
CA LEU A 138 -18.81 -8.63 -1.14
C LEU A 138 -18.43 -9.96 -1.83
N LYS A 139 -19.01 -11.07 -1.37
CA LYS A 139 -18.69 -12.42 -1.86
C LYS A 139 -18.98 -12.59 -3.35
N TRP A 140 -20.17 -12.18 -3.80
CA TRP A 140 -20.59 -12.37 -5.19
C TRP A 140 -19.69 -11.65 -6.20
N LEU A 141 -19.11 -10.50 -5.83
CA LEU A 141 -18.18 -9.76 -6.69
C LEU A 141 -16.83 -10.46 -6.80
N ASN A 142 -16.35 -11.05 -5.70
CA ASN A 142 -15.14 -11.85 -5.74
C ASN A 142 -15.35 -13.14 -6.55
N GLU A 143 -16.50 -13.80 -6.40
CA GLU A 143 -16.89 -14.98 -7.19
C GLU A 143 -17.00 -14.63 -8.69
N PHE A 144 -17.55 -13.46 -9.02
CA PHE A 144 -17.60 -12.96 -10.39
C PHE A 144 -16.20 -12.79 -11.00
N SER A 145 -15.28 -12.12 -10.30
CA SER A 145 -13.89 -11.95 -10.74
C SER A 145 -13.19 -13.31 -10.91
N GLN A 146 -13.42 -14.25 -9.99
CA GLN A 146 -12.85 -15.58 -10.08
C GLN A 146 -13.35 -16.33 -11.32
N TYR A 147 -14.66 -16.32 -11.57
CA TYR A 147 -15.23 -16.96 -12.76
C TYR A 147 -14.72 -16.32 -14.06
N HIS A 148 -14.63 -14.99 -14.11
CA HIS A 148 -14.05 -14.29 -15.26
C HIS A 148 -12.62 -14.76 -15.54
N ASN A 149 -11.80 -14.87 -14.49
CA ASN A 149 -10.41 -15.30 -14.60
C ASN A 149 -10.30 -16.74 -15.09
N GLU A 150 -11.16 -17.64 -14.62
CA GLU A 150 -11.22 -19.02 -15.11
C GLU A 150 -11.53 -19.06 -16.61
N GLN A 151 -12.50 -18.27 -17.08
CA GLN A 151 -12.81 -18.19 -18.51
C GLN A 151 -11.65 -17.59 -19.31
N LEU A 152 -11.00 -16.54 -18.80
CA LEU A 152 -9.86 -15.91 -19.46
C LEU A 152 -8.68 -16.88 -19.62
N GLN A 153 -8.38 -17.69 -18.60
CA GLN A 153 -7.33 -18.70 -18.69
C GLN A 153 -7.68 -19.81 -19.70
N ILE A 154 -8.96 -20.21 -19.77
CA ILE A 154 -9.42 -21.17 -20.78
C ILE A 154 -9.18 -20.61 -22.19
N GLU A 155 -9.60 -19.38 -22.45
CA GLU A 155 -9.44 -18.79 -23.79
C GLU A 155 -7.97 -18.53 -24.13
N LEU A 156 -7.15 -18.08 -23.18
CA LEU A 156 -5.70 -17.91 -23.37
C LEU A 156 -5.00 -19.23 -23.70
N SER A 157 -5.45 -20.35 -23.12
CA SER A 157 -4.87 -21.68 -23.40
C SER A 157 -5.16 -22.22 -24.80
N ARG A 158 -6.09 -21.58 -25.54
CA ARG A 158 -6.47 -21.95 -26.91
C ARG A 158 -5.65 -21.24 -27.99
N ILE A 159 -4.78 -20.30 -27.62
CA ILE A 159 -3.96 -19.46 -28.52
C ILE A 159 -2.53 -19.99 -28.51
#